data_AF-A0A8X6KXR4-F1
#
_entry.id   AF-A0A8X6KXR4-F1
#
_cell.length_a   1.000
_cell.length_b   1.000
_cell.length_c   1.000
_cell.angle_alpha   90.00
_cell.angle_beta   90.00
_cell.angle_gamma   90.00
#
_symmetry.space_group_name_H-M   'P 1'
#
loop_
_entity.id
_entity.type
_entity.pdbx_description
1 polymer ?
#
loop_
_entity_poly.entity_id
_entity_poly.type
_entity_poly.pdbx_seq_one_letter_code
_entity_poly.pdbx_strand_id
1 'polypeptide(L)'
;MPIIRIDLKESKRFSPEYESIIQQLHYYVDTNDETGLFTYICGKFPIVEHIDKTLLQKCTRTLAYLKSTVEAYNNFYLKRLIQGPRIRLWARTKEGMGTTYVDVKVGCHIFIIQNGVSLASNGTPLLFENYNAEQDCIECMDPVKKVMIQVQRNFKGEFPIGRRICRNYSQISRRYDG
;
A
#
# COMPACT_ATOMS: atom_id res chain seq x y z
N MET A 1 36.37 2.91 -23.34
CA MET A 1 35.10 2.55 -24.01
C MET A 1 34.13 3.72 -23.83
N PRO A 2 33.48 4.22 -24.89
CA PRO A 2 32.45 5.24 -24.74
C PRO A 2 31.22 4.65 -24.04
N ILE A 3 30.54 5.48 -23.24
CA ILE A 3 29.29 5.12 -22.56
C ILE A 3 28.19 5.06 -23.62
N ILE A 4 27.49 3.92 -23.71
CA ILE A 4 26.32 3.73 -24.58
C ILE A 4 25.06 3.91 -23.73
N ARG A 5 24.20 4.85 -24.10
CA ARG A 5 22.88 5.03 -23.49
C ARG A 5 21.90 4.05 -24.13
N ILE A 6 21.20 3.27 -23.30
CA ILE A 6 20.14 2.35 -23.72
C ILE A 6 18.83 2.86 -23.11
N ASP A 7 17.90 3.27 -23.96
CA ASP A 7 16.56 3.70 -23.53
C ASP A 7 15.55 2.55 -23.73
N LEU A 8 14.82 2.20 -22.66
CA LEU A 8 13.74 1.22 -22.71
C LEU A 8 12.46 1.89 -23.23
N LYS A 9 11.85 1.34 -24.29
CA LYS A 9 10.68 1.94 -24.96
C LYS A 9 9.33 1.30 -24.62
N GLU A 10 9.32 0.07 -24.11
CA GLU A 10 8.09 -0.66 -23.81
C GLU A 10 7.66 -0.48 -22.35
N SER A 11 6.42 -0.06 -22.14
CA SER A 11 5.79 -0.06 -20.82
C SER A 11 4.92 -1.31 -20.66
N LYS A 12 5.28 -2.19 -19.73
CA LYS A 12 4.39 -3.30 -19.32
C LYS A 12 3.42 -2.92 -18.20
N ARG A 13 3.44 -1.66 -17.76
CA ARG A 13 2.66 -1.18 -16.61
C ARG A 13 1.28 -0.67 -17.01
N PHE A 14 1.15 -0.09 -18.19
CA PHE A 14 -0.05 0.59 -18.64
C PHE A 14 -0.68 -0.19 -19.79
N SER A 15 -2.01 -0.20 -19.85
CA SER A 15 -2.71 -0.67 -21.05
C SER A 15 -2.59 0.39 -22.16
N PRO A 16 -2.71 -0.01 -23.45
CA PRO A 16 -2.46 0.88 -24.59
C PRO A 16 -3.25 2.19 -24.56
N GLU A 17 -4.48 2.17 -24.04
CA GLU A 17 -5.31 3.36 -23.92
C GLU A 17 -4.72 4.44 -22.97
N TYR A 18 -3.97 4.03 -21.94
CA TYR A 18 -3.30 4.96 -21.03
C TYR A 18 -1.92 5.37 -21.52
N GLU A 19 -1.29 4.64 -22.45
CA GLU A 19 0.04 5.00 -22.96
C GLU A 19 0.04 6.37 -23.63
N SER A 20 -1.00 6.68 -24.41
CA SER A 20 -1.16 7.99 -25.06
C SER A 20 -1.24 9.15 -24.06
N ILE A 21 -1.97 8.93 -22.95
CA ILE A 21 -2.09 9.90 -21.86
C ILE A 21 -0.72 10.09 -21.20
N ILE A 22 -0.02 9.00 -20.88
CA ILE A 22 1.30 9.06 -20.23
C ILE A 22 2.32 9.77 -21.11
N GLN A 23 2.37 9.47 -22.41
CA GLN A 23 3.25 10.15 -23.36
C GLN A 23 2.99 11.66 -23.44
N GLN A 24 1.71 12.06 -23.45
CA GLN A 24 1.34 13.47 -23.46
C GLN A 24 1.75 14.18 -22.16
N LEU A 25 1.57 13.53 -21.00
CA LEU A 25 2.04 14.07 -19.73
C LEU A 25 3.56 14.22 -19.70
N HIS A 26 4.31 13.23 -20.22
CA HIS A 26 5.76 13.33 -20.38
C HIS A 26 6.17 14.52 -21.24
N TYR A 27 5.51 14.74 -22.37
CA TYR A 27 5.79 15.89 -23.22
C TYR A 27 5.68 17.23 -22.47
N TYR A 28 4.61 17.45 -21.70
CA TYR A 28 4.47 18.70 -20.93
C TYR A 28 5.52 18.83 -19.82
N VAL A 29 5.89 17.73 -19.17
CA VAL A 29 6.95 17.72 -18.15
C VAL A 29 8.31 18.04 -18.79
N ASP A 30 8.64 17.40 -19.91
CA ASP A 30 9.92 17.55 -20.61
C ASP A 30 10.08 18.93 -21.24
N THR A 31 8.96 19.58 -21.60
CA THR A 31 8.93 20.96 -22.11
C THR A 31 8.74 22.01 -21.02
N ASN A 32 8.59 21.57 -19.76
CA ASN A 32 8.33 22.42 -18.60
C ASN A 32 7.09 23.34 -18.77
N ASP A 33 6.05 22.85 -19.46
CA ASP A 33 4.78 23.53 -19.69
C ASP A 33 3.74 23.16 -18.62
N GLU A 34 3.84 23.81 -17.47
CA GLU A 34 2.93 23.59 -16.35
C GLU A 34 1.47 23.97 -16.67
N THR A 35 1.27 25.00 -17.49
CA THR A 35 -0.09 25.49 -17.84
C THR A 35 -0.80 24.51 -18.78
N GLY A 36 -0.08 24.02 -19.80
CA GLY A 36 -0.57 22.97 -20.69
C GLY A 36 -0.84 21.68 -19.95
N LEU A 37 0.06 21.28 -19.04
CA LEU A 37 -0.13 20.13 -18.16
C LEU A 37 -1.42 20.24 -17.34
N PHE A 38 -1.60 21.36 -16.63
CA PHE A 38 -2.78 21.59 -15.80
C PHE A 38 -4.06 21.55 -16.63
N THR A 39 -4.09 22.27 -17.75
CA THR A 39 -5.25 22.31 -18.66
C THR A 39 -5.61 20.93 -19.19
N TYR A 40 -4.61 20.15 -19.60
CA TYR A 40 -4.82 18.79 -20.08
C TYR A 40 -5.41 17.87 -19.01
N ILE A 41 -4.88 17.92 -17.78
CA ILE A 41 -5.39 17.13 -16.65
C ILE A 41 -6.85 17.51 -16.35
N CYS A 42 -7.16 18.81 -16.28
CA CYS A 42 -8.53 19.30 -16.03
C CYS A 42 -9.53 18.79 -17.08
N GLY A 43 -9.11 18.73 -18.35
CA GLY A 43 -9.97 18.27 -19.44
C GLY A 43 -10.17 16.74 -19.50
N LYS A 44 -9.29 15.96 -18.86
CA LYS A 44 -9.29 14.49 -18.93
C LYS A 44 -9.78 13.81 -17.65
N PHE A 45 -9.56 14.43 -16.50
CA PHE A 45 -9.84 13.82 -15.20
C PHE A 45 -10.73 14.74 -14.36
N PRO A 46 -11.67 14.18 -13.58
CA PRO A 46 -12.48 14.98 -12.68
C PRO A 46 -11.60 15.61 -11.61
N ILE A 47 -11.55 16.94 -11.58
CA ILE A 47 -10.92 17.70 -10.50
C ILE A 47 -11.99 18.10 -9.52
N VAL A 48 -11.75 17.81 -8.24
CA VAL A 48 -12.66 18.15 -7.16
C VAL A 48 -11.90 19.06 -6.20
N GLU A 49 -12.40 20.28 -6.01
CA GLU A 49 -11.79 21.28 -5.11
C GLU A 49 -11.93 20.90 -3.63
N HIS A 50 -12.96 20.11 -3.30
CA HIS A 50 -13.26 19.69 -1.93
C HIS A 50 -13.46 18.19 -1.82
N ILE A 51 -12.55 17.53 -1.10
CA ILE A 51 -12.61 16.10 -0.81
C ILE A 51 -13.51 15.89 0.41
N ASP A 52 -14.72 15.38 0.18
CA ASP A 52 -15.68 15.07 1.24
C ASP A 52 -15.63 13.59 1.68
N LYS A 53 -16.40 13.26 2.72
CA LYS A 53 -16.49 11.88 3.25
C LYS A 53 -16.97 10.89 2.17
N THR A 54 -17.87 11.32 1.29
CA THR A 54 -18.47 10.49 0.24
C THR A 54 -17.43 10.09 -0.81
N LEU A 55 -16.61 11.03 -1.24
CA LEU A 55 -15.52 10.79 -2.18
C LEU A 55 -14.46 9.88 -1.55
N LEU A 56 -14.07 10.15 -0.30
CA LEU A 56 -13.12 9.32 0.44
C LEU A 56 -13.60 7.88 0.63
N GLN A 57 -14.91 7.68 0.79
CA GLN A 57 -15.52 6.34 0.85
C GLN A 57 -15.41 5.55 -0.46
N LYS A 58 -15.34 6.23 -1.60
CA LYS A 58 -15.15 5.60 -2.92
C LYS A 58 -13.69 5.29 -3.21
N CYS A 59 -12.76 5.97 -2.54
CA CYS A 59 -11.33 5.76 -2.72
C CYS A 59 -10.87 4.48 -2.02
N THR A 60 -10.31 3.54 -2.79
CA THR A 60 -9.60 2.39 -2.21
C THR A 60 -8.16 2.73 -1.86
N ARG A 61 -7.58 3.75 -2.53
CA ARG A 61 -6.22 4.26 -2.34
C ARG A 61 -6.18 5.76 -2.65
N THR A 62 -5.28 6.47 -1.98
CA THR A 62 -5.06 7.90 -2.19
C THR A 62 -3.56 8.17 -2.29
N LEU A 63 -3.19 8.99 -3.28
CA LEU A 63 -1.84 9.52 -3.42
C LEU A 63 -1.87 10.99 -2.99
N ALA A 64 -0.93 11.38 -2.14
CA ALA A 64 -0.76 12.75 -1.71
C ALA A 64 0.73 13.09 -1.64
N TYR A 65 1.04 14.35 -1.92
CA TYR A 65 2.42 14.83 -1.92
C TYR A 65 3.04 14.85 -0.52
N LEU A 66 2.27 15.31 0.48
CA LEU A 66 2.74 15.42 1.86
C LEU A 66 2.43 14.14 2.65
N LYS A 67 3.43 13.64 3.38
CA LYS A 67 3.28 12.48 4.28
C LYS A 67 2.19 12.69 5.34
N SER A 68 2.08 13.90 5.89
CA SER A 68 1.03 14.25 6.85
C SER A 68 -0.38 14.09 6.29
N THR A 69 -0.57 14.38 4.99
CA THR A 69 -1.85 14.17 4.31
C THR A 69 -2.16 12.69 4.13
N VAL A 70 -1.15 11.87 3.80
CA VAL A 70 -1.29 10.41 3.75
C VAL A 70 -1.68 9.84 5.11
N GLU A 71 -1.05 10.31 6.19
CA GLU A 71 -1.37 9.88 7.56
C GLU A 71 -2.79 10.29 7.98
N ALA A 72 -3.22 11.50 7.64
CA ALA A 72 -4.59 11.96 7.87
C ALA A 72 -5.62 11.06 7.16
N TYR A 73 -5.36 10.71 5.90
CA TYR A 73 -6.19 9.78 5.14
C TYR A 73 -6.22 8.38 5.77
N ASN A 74 -5.07 7.81 6.10
CA ASN A 74 -4.97 6.47 6.70
C ASN A 74 -5.75 6.39 8.03
N ASN A 75 -5.67 7.44 8.85
CA ASN A 75 -6.44 7.54 10.09
C ASN A 75 -7.95 7.63 9.82
N PHE A 76 -8.38 8.42 8.83
CA PHE A 76 -9.78 8.47 8.40
C PHE A 76 -10.26 7.09 7.91
N TYR A 77 -9.47 6.42 7.07
CA TYR A 77 -9.75 5.08 6.53
C TYR A 77 -9.96 4.06 7.66
N LEU A 78 -9.03 3.99 8.62
CA LEU A 78 -9.17 3.09 9.77
C LEU A 78 -10.35 3.45 10.66
N LYS A 79 -10.65 4.74 10.85
CA LYS A 79 -11.74 5.19 11.73
C LYS A 79 -13.13 5.02 11.11
N ARG A 80 -13.26 5.21 9.80
CA ARG A 80 -14.56 5.38 9.13
C ARG A 80 -14.88 4.31 8.09
N LEU A 81 -13.86 3.70 7.48
CA LEU A 81 -14.05 2.77 6.35
C LEU A 81 -13.88 1.31 6.77
N ILE A 82 -13.04 1.05 7.78
CA ILE A 82 -12.83 -0.30 8.32
C ILE A 82 -13.57 -0.46 9.65
N GLN A 83 -14.45 -1.46 9.70
CA GLN A 83 -15.22 -1.81 10.89
C GLN A 83 -14.39 -2.71 11.83
N GLY A 84 -14.88 -2.88 13.06
CA GLY A 84 -14.26 -3.78 14.04
C GLY A 84 -13.32 -3.09 15.04
N PRO A 85 -12.81 -3.89 16.01
CA PRO A 85 -11.98 -3.38 17.10
C PRO A 85 -10.61 -2.93 16.60
N ARG A 86 -10.13 -1.84 17.18
CA ARG A 86 -8.78 -1.31 16.92
C ARG A 86 -7.75 -2.10 17.71
N ILE A 87 -6.75 -2.62 17.02
CA ILE A 87 -5.59 -3.29 17.62
C ILE A 87 -4.40 -2.35 17.52
N ARG A 88 -3.68 -2.16 18.64
CA ARG A 88 -2.49 -1.32 18.69
C ARG A 88 -1.22 -2.16 18.61
N LEU A 89 -0.41 -1.86 17.62
CA LEU A 89 0.85 -2.53 17.36
C LEU A 89 2.01 -1.59 17.75
N TRP A 90 2.57 -1.79 18.93
CA TRP A 90 3.71 -1.01 19.43
C TRP A 90 5.00 -1.34 18.68
N ALA A 91 5.79 -0.33 18.36
CA ALA A 91 7.13 -0.56 17.85
C ALA A 91 7.97 -1.29 18.93
N ARG A 92 8.87 -2.18 18.50
CA ARG A 92 9.88 -2.78 19.38
C ARG A 92 11.25 -2.26 19.01
N THR A 93 12.01 -1.85 20.02
CA THR A 93 13.40 -1.47 19.95
C THR A 93 14.26 -2.58 20.56
N LYS A 94 15.58 -2.47 20.47
CA LYS A 94 16.50 -3.37 21.18
C LYS A 94 16.34 -3.30 22.71
N GLU A 95 15.78 -2.20 23.20
CA GLU A 95 15.60 -1.91 24.63
C GLU A 95 14.21 -2.31 25.15
N GLY A 96 13.32 -2.80 24.29
CA GLY A 96 11.98 -3.26 24.66
C GLY A 96 10.87 -2.67 23.79
N MET A 97 9.71 -2.38 24.38
CA MET A 97 8.64 -1.67 23.68
C MET A 97 9.00 -0.19 23.53
N GLY A 98 9.00 0.30 22.29
CA GLY A 98 9.19 1.70 21.98
C GLY A 98 7.93 2.53 22.26
N THR A 99 8.04 3.85 22.11
CA THR A 99 6.94 4.81 22.33
C THR A 99 6.04 4.99 21.12
N THR A 100 6.47 4.54 19.94
CA THR A 100 5.72 4.63 18.69
C THR A 100 4.82 3.42 18.50
N TYR A 101 3.69 3.60 17.84
CA TYR A 101 2.75 2.52 17.54
C TYR A 101 2.05 2.74 16.20
N VAL A 102 1.48 1.67 15.66
CA VAL A 102 0.56 1.69 14.53
C VAL A 102 -0.74 1.07 14.97
N ASP A 103 -1.86 1.75 14.71
CA ASP A 103 -3.18 1.21 14.95
C ASP A 103 -3.66 0.47 13.68
N VAL A 104 -4.24 -0.72 13.83
CA VAL A 104 -4.77 -1.54 12.74
C VAL A 104 -6.16 -2.08 13.08
N LYS A 105 -6.88 -2.54 12.06
CA LYS A 105 -8.17 -3.24 12.18
C LYS A 105 -8.24 -4.35 11.14
N VAL A 106 -8.85 -5.48 11.49
CA VAL A 106 -9.08 -6.59 10.55
C VAL A 106 -9.72 -6.07 9.26
N GLY A 107 -9.18 -6.47 8.12
CA GLY A 107 -9.57 -6.01 6.78
C GLY A 107 -8.86 -4.75 6.29
N CYS A 108 -8.02 -4.09 7.09
CA CYS A 108 -7.25 -2.94 6.61
C CYS A 108 -6.09 -3.37 5.69
N HIS A 109 -5.72 -2.50 4.75
CA HIS A 109 -4.53 -2.71 3.92
C HIS A 109 -3.25 -2.37 4.68
N ILE A 110 -2.27 -3.25 4.56
CA ILE A 110 -0.92 -3.12 5.10
C ILE A 110 0.07 -3.23 3.94
N PHE A 111 0.98 -2.27 3.82
CA PHE A 111 2.00 -2.26 2.78
C PHE A 111 3.33 -2.71 3.35
N ILE A 112 3.92 -3.73 2.75
CA ILE A 112 5.29 -4.14 3.07
C ILE A 112 6.25 -3.00 2.73
N ILE A 113 7.04 -2.54 3.70
CA ILE A 113 7.96 -1.40 3.51
C ILE A 113 9.40 -1.84 3.20
N GLN A 114 9.70 -3.13 3.34
CA GLN A 114 11.02 -3.69 3.10
C GLN A 114 10.96 -5.06 2.45
N ASN A 115 11.88 -5.30 1.53
CA ASN A 115 12.11 -6.62 0.97
C ASN A 115 12.64 -7.53 2.08
N GLY A 116 11.84 -8.51 2.48
CA GLY A 116 12.27 -9.60 3.35
C GLY A 116 12.70 -10.83 2.57
N VAL A 117 12.57 -12.00 3.20
CA VAL A 117 12.87 -13.33 2.61
C VAL A 117 11.65 -13.91 1.87
N SER A 118 10.53 -13.19 1.80
CA SER A 118 9.21 -13.71 1.40
C SER A 118 8.77 -13.31 -0.02
N LEU A 119 7.69 -13.94 -0.52
CA LEU A 119 7.02 -13.68 -1.82
C LEU A 119 6.43 -12.26 -2.00
N ALA A 120 6.45 -11.43 -0.96
CA ALA A 120 5.96 -10.05 -1.00
C ALA A 120 7.15 -9.09 -0.97
N SER A 121 7.32 -8.35 -2.06
CA SER A 121 8.29 -7.27 -2.18
C SER A 121 7.78 -6.00 -1.49
N ASN A 122 8.67 -5.04 -1.28
CA ASN A 122 8.34 -3.68 -0.90
C ASN A 122 7.21 -3.13 -1.81
N GLY A 123 6.24 -2.46 -1.20
CA GLY A 123 5.06 -1.92 -1.84
C GLY A 123 3.93 -2.93 -2.05
N THR A 124 4.10 -4.21 -1.71
CA THR A 124 3.02 -5.21 -1.83
C THR A 124 1.90 -4.90 -0.83
N PRO A 125 0.65 -4.70 -1.30
CA PRO A 125 -0.50 -4.51 -0.43
C PRO A 125 -1.00 -5.87 0.07
N LEU A 126 -1.18 -6.00 1.39
CA LEU A 126 -1.74 -7.17 2.05
C LEU A 126 -2.96 -6.77 2.88
N LEU A 127 -3.91 -7.69 3.05
CA LEU A 127 -5.07 -7.49 3.92
C LEU A 127 -4.78 -8.06 5.31
N PHE A 128 -4.89 -7.25 6.35
CA PHE A 128 -4.67 -7.70 7.72
C PHE A 128 -5.82 -8.59 8.20
N GLU A 129 -5.51 -9.81 8.61
CA GLU A 129 -6.51 -10.79 9.06
C GLU A 129 -6.47 -10.98 10.58
N ASN A 130 -5.26 -11.11 11.15
CA ASN A 130 -5.12 -11.43 12.57
C ASN A 130 -3.78 -10.96 13.17
N TYR A 131 -3.77 -10.76 14.49
CA TYR A 131 -2.56 -10.58 15.28
C TYR A 131 -2.32 -11.82 16.14
N ASN A 132 -1.17 -12.48 15.95
CA ASN A 132 -0.72 -13.59 16.75
C ASN A 132 0.18 -13.06 17.89
N ALA A 133 -0.38 -13.00 19.09
CA ALA A 133 0.30 -12.47 20.28
C ALA A 133 1.47 -13.36 20.75
N GLU A 134 1.36 -14.68 20.60
CA GLU A 134 2.41 -15.62 21.01
C GLU A 134 3.71 -15.42 20.20
N GLN A 135 3.55 -15.14 18.91
CA GLN A 135 4.65 -14.96 17.96
C GLN A 135 5.00 -13.48 17.71
N ASP A 136 4.26 -12.56 18.33
CA ASP A 136 4.28 -11.11 18.07
C ASP A 136 4.33 -10.79 16.57
N CYS A 137 3.44 -11.42 15.81
CA CYS A 137 3.36 -11.26 14.35
C CYS A 137 1.95 -10.93 13.90
N ILE A 138 1.83 -10.28 12.75
CA ILE A 138 0.55 -10.11 12.08
C ILE A 138 0.46 -11.10 10.93
N GLU A 139 -0.74 -11.60 10.70
CA GLU A 139 -1.08 -12.47 9.58
C GLU A 139 -1.88 -11.65 8.57
N CYS A 140 -1.39 -11.60 7.34
CA CYS A 140 -2.02 -10.86 6.27
C CYS A 140 -2.27 -11.74 5.04
N MET A 141 -3.40 -11.56 4.36
CA MET A 141 -3.70 -12.22 3.10
C MET A 141 -3.16 -11.40 1.91
N ASP A 142 -2.44 -12.05 0.99
CA ASP A 142 -2.22 -11.49 -0.35
C ASP A 142 -3.52 -11.62 -1.16
N PRO A 143 -4.17 -10.50 -1.55
CA PRO A 143 -5.47 -10.54 -2.20
C PRO A 143 -5.42 -11.13 -3.61
N VAL A 144 -4.24 -11.11 -4.26
CA VAL A 144 -4.02 -11.62 -5.62
C VAL A 144 -3.65 -13.09 -5.56
N LYS A 145 -2.63 -13.44 -4.77
CA LYS A 145 -2.11 -14.81 -4.68
C LYS A 145 -2.95 -15.71 -3.79
N LYS A 146 -3.86 -15.14 -2.97
CA LYS A 146 -4.69 -15.87 -2.00
C LYS A 146 -3.85 -16.72 -1.03
N VAL A 147 -2.75 -16.15 -0.53
CA VAL A 147 -1.85 -16.81 0.44
C VAL A 147 -1.75 -16.00 1.72
N MET A 148 -1.61 -16.69 2.85
CA MET A 148 -1.36 -16.04 4.14
C MET A 148 0.13 -15.80 4.34
N ILE A 149 0.47 -14.55 4.59
CA ILE A 149 1.82 -14.06 4.81
C ILE A 149 1.92 -13.57 6.26
N GLN A 150 2.87 -14.13 7.00
CA GLN A 150 3.25 -13.59 8.29
C GLN A 150 4.23 -12.45 8.12
N VAL A 151 3.91 -11.36 8.81
CA VAL A 151 4.61 -10.09 8.77
C VAL A 151 5.01 -9.74 10.20
N GLN A 152 6.25 -9.30 10.37
CA GLN A 152 6.86 -9.04 11.67
C GLN A 152 7.50 -7.65 11.73
N ARG A 153 7.76 -7.19 12.95
CA ARG A 153 8.53 -5.97 13.23
C ARG A 153 10.01 -6.26 13.04
N ASN A 154 10.74 -5.34 12.42
CA ASN A 154 12.19 -5.31 12.58
C ASN A 154 12.50 -4.83 13.99
N PHE A 155 13.45 -5.45 14.68
CA PHE A 155 14.00 -4.95 15.95
C PHE A 155 14.79 -3.62 15.80
N LYS A 156 14.69 -2.98 14.63
CA LYS A 156 15.26 -1.68 14.26
C LYS A 156 14.20 -0.56 14.21
N GLY A 157 12.94 -0.84 14.54
CA GLY A 157 11.84 0.14 14.54
C GLY A 157 11.06 0.24 13.23
N GLU A 158 11.44 -0.51 12.19
CA GLU A 158 10.74 -0.56 10.91
C GLU A 158 9.65 -1.66 10.93
N PHE A 159 8.42 -1.28 10.65
CA PHE A 159 7.26 -2.17 10.58
C PHE A 159 6.32 -1.66 9.49
N PRO A 160 5.77 -2.53 8.63
CA PRO A 160 5.83 -4.00 8.58
C PRO A 160 6.93 -4.63 7.66
N ILE A 161 7.53 -5.76 8.06
CA ILE A 161 8.45 -6.57 7.23
C ILE A 161 7.89 -7.99 7.00
N GLY A 162 7.83 -8.44 5.74
CA GLY A 162 7.38 -9.80 5.40
C GLY A 162 8.41 -10.87 5.80
N ARG A 163 7.99 -11.92 6.53
CA ARG A 163 8.88 -12.98 7.02
C ARG A 163 8.68 -14.33 6.31
N ARG A 164 7.45 -14.85 6.23
CA ARG A 164 7.20 -16.23 5.76
C ARG A 164 5.76 -16.45 5.28
N ILE A 165 5.56 -17.38 4.33
CA ILE A 165 4.23 -17.92 4.00
C ILE A 165 3.83 -18.91 5.08
N CYS A 166 2.61 -18.81 5.58
CA CYS A 166 2.16 -19.71 6.64
C CYS A 166 1.20 -20.78 6.14
N ARG A 167 0.28 -20.48 5.22
CA ARG A 167 -0.73 -21.43 4.72
C ARG A 167 -1.29 -21.04 3.34
N ASN A 168 -1.70 -22.03 2.55
CA ASN A 168 -2.53 -21.87 1.34
C ASN A 168 -4.01 -21.85 1.73
N TYR A 169 -4.78 -20.90 1.19
CA TYR A 169 -6.18 -20.67 1.58
C TYR A 169 -7.11 -21.86 1.24
N SER A 170 -6.77 -22.69 0.25
CA SER A 170 -7.51 -23.89 -0.14
C SER A 170 -7.59 -24.96 0.96
N GLN A 171 -6.81 -24.83 2.04
CA GLN A 171 -6.87 -25.71 3.22
C GLN A 171 -7.65 -25.11 4.40
N ILE A 172 -8.03 -23.83 4.34
CA ILE A 172 -8.73 -23.12 5.44
C ILE A 172 -10.24 -23.31 5.33
N SER A 173 -10.81 -23.35 4.11
CA SER A 173 -12.26 -23.53 3.91
C SER A 173 -12.78 -24.90 4.33
N ARG A 174 -11.92 -25.91 4.51
CA ARG A 174 -12.34 -27.25 4.97
C ARG A 174 -12.44 -27.41 6.50
N ARG A 175 -12.13 -26.37 7.28
CA ARG A 175 -12.17 -26.44 8.76
C ARG A 175 -13.34 -25.69 9.40
N TYR A 176 -14.17 -25.00 8.61
CA TYR A 176 -15.31 -24.24 9.12
C TYR A 176 -16.67 -24.79 8.67
N ASP A 177 -16.71 -25.92 7.95
CA ASP A 177 -17.93 -26.65 7.61
C ASP A 177 -18.06 -27.93 8.48
N GLY A 178 -18.00 -27.75 9.80
CA GLY A 178 -18.20 -28.82 10.80
C GLY A 178 -19.38 -28.51 11.71
#